data_AF-A0A950TH51-F1
#
_entry.id   AF-A0A950TH51-F1
#
_cell.length_a   1.000
_cell.length_b   1.000
_cell.length_c   1.000
_cell.angle_alpha   90.00
_cell.angle_beta   90.00
_cell.angle_gamma   90.00
#
_symmetry.space_group_name_H-M   'P 1'
#
loop_
_entity.id
_entity.type
_entity.pdbx_description
1 polymer ?
#
loop_
_entity_poly.entity_id
_entity_poly.type
_entity_poly.pdbx_seq_one_letter_code
_entity_poly.pdbx_strand_id
1 'polypeptide(L)'
;VLQGCLTPNEFNETLRVLGRLTLIDIVGHEVAVEAARNYGLLRARGITVRKTIDTLIATRCIVNNIRLLHSDRDFLPFEAHLGLKCIAC
;
A
#
# COMPACT_ATOMS: atom_id res chain seq x y z
N VAL A 1 -7.20 4.28 -9.50
CA VAL A 1 -8.51 4.94 -9.69
C VAL A 1 -8.45 5.99 -10.78
N LEU A 2 -7.73 7.11 -10.59
CA LEU A 2 -7.68 8.20 -11.58
C LEU A 2 -7.16 7.79 -12.97
N GLN A 3 -6.19 6.86 -13.04
CA GLN A 3 -5.69 6.31 -14.31
C GLN A 3 -6.75 5.54 -15.12
N GLY A 4 -7.89 5.18 -14.51
CA GLY A 4 -9.00 4.52 -15.19
C GLY A 4 -10.01 5.48 -15.80
N CYS A 5 -9.89 6.79 -15.59
CA CYS A 5 -10.79 7.79 -16.17
C CYS A 5 -10.52 7.96 -17.67
N LEU A 6 -11.58 8.03 -18.48
CA LEU A 6 -11.50 8.09 -19.94
C LEU A 6 -11.41 9.53 -20.46
N THR A 7 -11.82 10.52 -19.66
CA THR A 7 -11.82 11.93 -20.05
C THR A 7 -11.22 12.84 -18.97
N PRO A 8 -10.70 14.03 -19.35
CA PRO A 8 -10.21 15.01 -18.38
C PRO A 8 -11.27 15.47 -17.37
N ASN A 9 -12.54 15.61 -17.79
CA ASN A 9 -13.62 15.98 -16.88
C ASN A 9 -13.89 14.88 -15.83
N GLU A 10 -13.95 13.62 -16.26
CA GLU A 10 -14.11 12.48 -15.35
C GLU A 10 -12.94 12.38 -14.37
N PHE A 11 -11.70 12.60 -14.85
CA PHE A 11 -10.51 12.64 -14.01
C PHE A 11 -10.63 13.70 -12.91
N ASN A 12 -11.00 14.93 -13.28
CA ASN A 12 -11.10 16.05 -12.34
C ASN A 12 -12.22 15.86 -11.31
N GLU A 13 -13.39 15.36 -11.72
CA GLU A 13 -14.48 15.05 -10.79
C GLU A 13 -14.11 13.90 -9.84
N THR A 14 -13.47 12.85 -10.36
CA THR A 14 -13.00 11.72 -9.54
C THR A 14 -11.94 12.19 -8.53
N LEU A 15 -10.99 13.02 -8.96
CA LEU A 15 -9.98 13.61 -8.09
C LEU A 15 -10.63 14.46 -6.99
N ARG A 16 -11.61 15.30 -7.34
CA ARG A 16 -12.35 16.14 -6.39
C ARG A 16 -13.09 15.30 -5.35
N VAL A 17 -13.75 14.22 -5.75
CA VAL A 17 -14.49 13.34 -4.83
C VAL A 17 -13.55 12.56 -3.92
N LEU A 18 -12.51 11.92 -4.46
CA LEU A 18 -11.53 11.17 -3.67
C LEU A 18 -10.72 12.07 -2.73
N GLY A 19 -10.44 13.31 -3.14
CA GLY A 19 -9.74 14.30 -2.34
C GLY A 19 -10.49 14.74 -1.08
N ARG A 20 -11.75 14.33 -0.88
CA ARG A 20 -12.49 14.52 0.38
C ARG A 20 -12.07 13.53 1.47
N LEU A 21 -11.39 12.45 1.10
CA LEU A 21 -10.80 11.50 2.05
C LEU A 21 -9.48 12.06 2.59
N THR A 22 -9.05 11.57 3.76
CA THR A 22 -7.71 11.88 4.26
C THR A 22 -6.66 11.34 3.29
N LEU A 23 -5.89 12.24 2.71
CA LEU A 23 -4.76 11.89 1.85
C LEU A 23 -3.54 11.57 2.71
N ILE A 24 -2.87 10.47 2.40
CA ILE A 24 -1.67 10.01 3.08
C ILE A 24 -0.56 9.87 2.05
N ASP A 25 0.57 10.54 2.29
CA ASP A 25 1.76 10.36 1.48
C ASP A 25 2.34 8.96 1.73
N ILE A 26 2.21 8.09 0.72
CA ILE A 26 2.60 6.68 0.83
C ILE A 26 4.11 6.54 1.03
N VAL A 27 4.93 7.32 0.31
CA VAL A 27 6.39 7.19 0.37
C VAL A 27 7.06 8.49 0.83
N GLY A 28 7.84 8.37 1.90
CA GLY A 28 8.92 9.28 2.25
C GLY A 28 10.22 8.49 2.36
N HIS A 29 11.34 9.15 2.62
CA HIS A 29 12.64 8.48 2.72
C HIS A 29 12.63 7.30 3.71
N GLU A 30 12.07 7.51 4.90
CA GLU A 30 11.93 6.48 5.94
C GLU A 30 11.16 5.25 5.43
N VAL A 31 9.97 5.45 4.86
CA VAL A 31 9.15 4.35 4.33
C VAL A 31 9.84 3.64 3.17
N ALA A 32 10.55 4.35 2.30
CA ALA A 32 11.28 3.74 1.19
C ALA A 32 12.39 2.79 1.71
N VAL A 33 13.15 3.22 2.72
CA VAL A 33 14.20 2.40 3.34
C VAL A 33 13.57 1.20 4.05
N GLU A 34 12.51 1.41 4.82
CA GLU A 34 11.86 0.33 5.58
C GLU A 34 11.18 -0.68 4.65
N ALA A 35 10.60 -0.22 3.53
CA ALA A 35 10.03 -1.11 2.53
C ALA A 35 11.08 -2.02 1.89
N ALA A 36 12.29 -1.51 1.63
CA ALA A 36 13.40 -2.33 1.15
C ALA A 36 13.83 -3.38 2.19
N ARG A 37 13.82 -3.04 3.48
CA ARG A 37 14.10 -3.99 4.58
C ARG A 37 13.03 -5.07 4.65
N ASN A 38 11.75 -4.69 4.64
CA ASN A 38 10.61 -5.60 4.64
C ASN A 38 10.65 -6.57 3.45
N TYR A 39 10.95 -6.06 2.26
CA TYR A 39 11.16 -6.90 1.08
C TYR A 39 12.29 -7.92 1.29
N GLY A 40 13.44 -7.49 1.83
CA GLY A 40 14.55 -8.36 2.17
C GLY A 40 14.18 -9.45 3.18
N LEU A 41 13.40 -9.10 4.21
CA LEU A 41 12.93 -10.03 5.24
C LEU A 41 11.99 -11.10 4.68
N LEU A 42 11.09 -10.74 3.76
CA LEU A 42 10.21 -11.69 3.08
C LEU A 42 11.00 -12.56 2.11
N ARG A 43 11.94 -11.98 1.36
CA ARG A 43 12.79 -12.73 0.42
C ARG A 43 13.67 -13.75 1.13
N ALA A 44 14.22 -13.41 2.29
CA ALA A 44 14.98 -14.33 3.13
C ALA A 44 14.14 -15.54 3.61
N ARG A 45 12.81 -15.41 3.62
CA ARG A 45 11.85 -16.49 3.91
C ARG A 45 11.38 -17.23 2.66
N GLY A 46 11.98 -16.98 1.50
CA GLY A 46 11.58 -17.58 0.22
C GLY A 46 10.34 -16.93 -0.41
N ILE A 47 9.85 -15.82 0.13
CA ILE A 47 8.65 -15.12 -0.36
C ILE A 47 9.09 -13.94 -1.23
N THR A 48 8.68 -13.96 -2.50
CA THR A 48 8.97 -12.85 -3.41
C THR A 48 7.72 -12.00 -3.63
N VAL A 49 7.74 -10.77 -3.13
CA VAL A 49 6.69 -9.78 -3.41
C VAL A 49 6.91 -9.21 -4.81
N ARG A 50 5.91 -9.27 -5.68
CA ARG A 50 6.06 -8.94 -7.10
C ARG A 50 5.86 -7.45 -7.42
N LYS A 51 5.22 -6.69 -6.53
CA LYS A 51 4.88 -5.29 -6.77
C LYS A 51 5.52 -4.37 -5.72
N THR A 52 6.41 -3.48 -6.15
CA THR A 52 7.07 -2.50 -5.28
C THR A 52 6.07 -1.59 -4.54
N ILE A 53 4.98 -1.21 -5.22
CA ILE A 53 3.93 -0.35 -4.64
C ILE A 53 3.24 -1.05 -3.47
N ASP A 54 2.97 -2.36 -3.55
CA ASP A 54 2.33 -3.11 -2.46
C ASP A 54 3.23 -3.15 -1.22
N THR A 55 4.55 -3.31 -1.40
CA THR A 55 5.52 -3.21 -0.31
C THR A 55 5.51 -1.83 0.35
N LEU A 56 5.42 -0.75 -0.45
CA LEU A 56 5.37 0.62 0.07
C LEU A 56 4.07 0.87 0.86
N ILE A 57 2.93 0.45 0.32
CA ILE A 57 1.63 0.58 0.99
C ILE A 57 1.63 -0.20 2.31
N ALA A 58 2.04 -1.47 2.28
CA ALA A 58 2.09 -2.32 3.47
C ALA A 58 3.01 -1.70 4.54
N THR A 59 4.19 -1.22 4.13
CA THR A 59 5.15 -0.61 5.05
C THR A 59 4.61 0.68 5.66
N ARG A 60 3.98 1.56 4.87
CA ARG A 60 3.32 2.76 5.41
C ARG A 60 2.26 2.40 6.44
N CYS A 61 1.45 1.37 6.17
CA CYS A 61 0.44 0.89 7.11
C CYS A 61 1.05 0.33 8.40
N ILE A 62 2.14 -0.43 8.31
CA ILE A 62 2.85 -0.96 9.48
C ILE A 62 3.45 0.17 10.33
N VAL A 63 4.23 1.07 9.72
CA VAL A 63 4.93 2.17 10.41
C VAL A 63 3.94 3.10 11.12
N ASN A 64 2.82 3.43 10.48
CA ASN A 64 1.84 4.35 11.03
C ASN A 64 0.69 3.65 11.79
N ASN A 65 0.75 2.33 11.97
CA ASN A 65 -0.30 1.52 12.61
C ASN A 65 -1.70 1.75 12.00
N ILE A 66 -1.77 1.83 10.67
CA ILE A 66 -3.00 2.00 9.89
C ILE A 66 -3.48 0.63 9.43
N ARG A 67 -4.78 0.37 9.60
CA ARG A 67 -5.38 -0.87 9.08
C ARG A 67 -5.61 -0.76 7.58
N LEU A 68 -5.19 -1.76 6.81
CA LEU A 68 -5.36 -1.80 5.37
C LEU A 68 -6.67 -2.48 4.98
N LEU A 69 -7.52 -1.79 4.22
CA LEU A 69 -8.63 -2.39 3.50
C LEU A 69 -8.14 -2.83 2.11
N HIS A 70 -8.18 -4.12 1.81
CA HIS A 70 -7.76 -4.64 0.52
C HIS A 70 -8.49 -5.95 0.16
N SER A 71 -8.41 -6.33 -1.10
CA SER A 71 -8.81 -7.64 -1.62
C SER A 71 -7.66 -8.36 -2.36
N ASP A 72 -6.43 -7.82 -2.29
CA ASP A 72 -5.25 -8.37 -2.95
C ASP A 72 -4.49 -9.34 -2.02
N ARG A 73 -4.26 -10.58 -2.48
CA ARG A 73 -3.55 -11.61 -1.70
C ARG A 73 -2.06 -11.32 -1.56
N ASP A 74 -1.50 -10.41 -2.34
CA ASP A 74 -0.08 -10.01 -2.24
C ASP A 74 0.25 -9.37 -0.87
N PHE A 75 -0.76 -8.95 -0.08
CA PHE A 75 -0.57 -8.43 1.29
C PHE A 75 -0.51 -9.51 2.38
N LEU A 76 -0.93 -10.75 2.10
CA LEU A 76 -0.94 -11.83 3.10
C LEU A 76 0.42 -12.09 3.74
N PRO A 77 1.57 -12.06 3.02
CA PRO A 77 2.87 -12.23 3.65
C PRO A 77 3.22 -11.12 4.65
N PHE A 78 2.76 -9.89 4.41
CA PHE A 78 3.00 -8.77 5.30
C PHE A 78 2.18 -8.90 6.59
N GLU A 79 0.95 -9.38 6.49
CA GLU A 79 0.10 -9.68 7.65
C GLU A 79 0.69 -10.84 8.47
N ALA A 80 1.05 -11.94 7.80
CA ALA A 80 1.56 -13.13 8.45
C ALA A 80 2.94 -12.96 9.11
N HIS A 81 3.80 -12.09 8.58
CA HIS A 81 5.21 -12.02 8.98
C HIS A 81 5.71 -10.66 9.46
N LEU A 82 5.03 -9.57 9.10
CA LEU A 82 5.52 -8.21 9.35
C LEU A 82 4.54 -7.34 10.14
N GLY A 83 3.43 -7.91 10.61
CA GLY A 83 2.48 -7.23 11.50
C GLY A 83 1.56 -6.22 10.80
N LEU A 84 1.40 -6.32 9.47
CA LEU A 84 0.35 -5.57 8.78
C LEU A 84 -1.01 -5.94 9.35
N LYS A 85 -1.82 -4.95 9.72
CA LYS A 85 -3.19 -5.17 10.20
C LYS A 85 -4.15 -4.94 9.06
N CYS A 86 -4.98 -5.93 8.73
CA CYS A 86 -5.99 -5.79 7.70
C CYS A 86 -7.40 -5.62 8.29
N ILE A 87 -8.31 -5.04 7.50
CA ILE A 87 -9.74 -5.10 7.77
C ILE A 87 -10.24 -6.47 7.31
N ALA A 88 -11.02 -7.16 8.15
CA ALA A 88 -11.72 -8.37 7.73
C ALA A 88 -12.88 -7.95 6.81
N CYS A 89 -12.86 -8.43 5.57
CA CYS A 89 -13.89 -8.22 4.57
C CYS A 89 -14.84 -9.42 4.51
#